data_AF-A0A2N1SQ33-F1
#
_entry.id   AF-A0A2N1SQ33-F1
#
_cell.length_a   1.000
_cell.length_b   1.000
_cell.length_c   1.000
_cell.angle_alpha   90.00
_cell.angle_beta   90.00
_cell.angle_gamma   90.00
#
_symmetry.space_group_name_H-M   'P 1'
#
loop_
_entity.id
_entity.type
_entity.pdbx_description
1 polymer ?
#
loop_
_entity_poly.entity_id
_entity_poly.type
_entity_poly.pdbx_seq_one_letter_code
_entity_poly.pdbx_strand_id
1 'polypeptide(L)' 'MAIVSIRDGKYVDRWEIKPIDITHFSMRMAGSDGICLSFHVGEFAHVKSFYEALNQWLCGQQDIDGMEFVREVCA' A
#
# COMPACT_ATOMS: atom_id res chain seq x y z
N MET A 1 -7.91 -6.02 6.47
CA MET A 1 -8.05 -4.85 5.58
C MET A 1 -7.37 -3.70 6.27
N ALA A 2 -6.60 -2.90 5.56
CA ALA A 2 -5.92 -1.72 6.09
C ALA A 2 -6.18 -0.52 5.17
N ILE A 3 -6.22 0.67 5.74
CA ILE A 3 -6.31 1.94 5.02
C ILE A 3 -4.99 2.66 5.21
N VAL A 4 -4.29 2.95 4.12
CA VAL A 4 -3.03 3.69 4.13
C VAL A 4 -3.16 4.97 3.34
N SER A 5 -2.27 5.93 3.61
CA SER A 5 -2.14 7.15 2.80
C SER A 5 -0.81 7.11 2.04
N ILE A 6 -0.82 7.44 0.76
CA ILE A 6 0.39 7.60 -0.05
C ILE A 6 0.45 9.06 -0.52
N ARG A 7 1.52 9.75 -0.15
CA ARG A 7 1.77 11.15 -0.51
C ARG A 7 2.67 11.23 -1.74
N ASP A 8 2.21 11.97 -2.75
CA ASP A 8 2.98 12.35 -3.95
C ASP A 8 3.06 13.88 -4.03
N GLY A 9 4.20 14.43 -3.60
CA GLY A 9 4.38 15.87 -3.45
C GLY A 9 3.33 16.50 -2.53
N LYS A 10 2.46 17.34 -3.09
CA LYS A 10 1.37 18.03 -2.37
C LYS A 10 0.08 17.21 -2.26
N TYR A 11 -0.04 16.12 -2.99
CA TYR A 11 -1.25 15.30 -3.04
C TYR A 11 -1.13 14.10 -2.10
N VAL A 12 -2.24 13.70 -1.48
CA VAL A 12 -2.32 12.53 -0.59
C VAL A 12 -3.51 11.70 -1.01
N ASP A 13 -3.24 10.48 -1.47
CA ASP A 13 -4.25 9.50 -1.82
C ASP A 13 -4.45 8.51 -0.68
N ARG A 14 -5.70 8.12 -0.43
CA ARG A 14 -6.04 7.09 0.56
C ARG A 14 -6.41 5.80 -0.15
N TRP A 15 -5.82 4.71 0.31
CA TRP A 15 -5.92 3.41 -0.32
C TRP A 15 -6.40 2.36 0.67
N GLU A 16 -7.41 1.60 0.27
CA GLU A 16 -7.85 0.40 0.97
C GLU A 16 -7.08 -0.81 0.43
N ILE A 17 -6.46 -1.56 1.33
CA ILE A 17 -5.60 -2.71 1.03
C ILE A 17 -6.18 -3.96 1.71
N LYS A 18 -6.23 -5.08 0.98
CA LYS A 18 -6.63 -6.39 1.52
C LYS A 18 -5.59 -7.46 1.13
N PRO A 19 -5.15 -8.30 2.08
CA PRO A 19 -4.22 -9.37 1.77
C PRO A 19 -4.92 -10.43 0.89
N ILE A 20 -4.18 -11.00 -0.07
CA ILE A 20 -4.61 -12.17 -0.84
C ILE A 20 -3.78 -13.38 -0.40
N ASP A 21 -2.45 -13.24 -0.44
CA ASP A 21 -1.47 -14.18 0.08
C ASP A 21 -0.22 -13.42 0.58
N ILE A 22 0.88 -14.14 0.86
CA ILE A 22 2.11 -13.56 1.41
C ILE A 22 2.91 -12.68 0.43
N THR A 23 2.55 -12.69 -0.85
CA THR A 23 3.19 -11.91 -1.93
C THR A 23 2.23 -10.99 -2.67
N HIS A 24 0.92 -11.20 -2.52
CA HIS A 24 -0.14 -10.48 -3.23
C HIS A 24 -1.10 -9.77 -2.31
N PHE A 25 -1.57 -8.63 -2.78
CA PHE A 25 -2.62 -7.86 -2.14
C PHE A 25 -3.54 -7.25 -3.19
N SER A 26 -4.74 -6.88 -2.76
CA SER A 26 -5.67 -6.10 -3.56
C SER A 26 -5.76 -4.68 -3.01
N MET A 27 -5.85 -3.70 -3.91
CA MET A 27 -5.80 -2.27 -3.60
C MET A 27 -6.85 -1.51 -4.40
N ARG A 28 -7.47 -0.51 -3.77
CA ARG A 28 -8.37 0.46 -4.42
C ARG A 28 -8.37 1.79 -3.70
N MET A 29 -8.77 2.86 -4.39
CA MET A 29 -8.96 4.16 -3.74
C MET A 29 -10.06 4.08 -2.68
N ALA A 30 -9.80 4.61 -1.49
CA ALA A 30 -10.73 4.60 -0.37
C ALA A 30 -12.02 5.36 -0.73
N GLY A 31 -13.16 4.76 -0.42
CA GLY A 31 -14.47 5.32 -0.77
C GLY A 31 -14.81 5.32 -2.26
N SER A 32 -13.99 4.70 -3.12
CA SER A 32 -14.36 4.47 -4.51
C SER A 32 -15.21 3.20 -4.66
N ASP A 33 -16.24 3.27 -5.50
CA ASP A 33 -16.97 2.09 -6.00
C ASP A 33 -16.18 1.36 -7.11
N GLY A 34 -14.89 1.69 -7.26
CA GLY A 34 -14.02 1.20 -8.31
C GLY A 34 -13.59 -0.25 -8.12
N ILE A 35 -13.07 -0.82 -9.22
CA ILE A 35 -12.52 -2.18 -9.27
C ILE A 35 -11.29 -2.25 -8.35
N CYS A 36 -11.23 -3.32 -7.54
CA CYS A 36 -10.03 -3.62 -6.76
C CYS A 36 -9.01 -4.32 -7.68
N LEU A 37 -7.80 -3.77 -7.73
CA LEU A 37 -6.71 -4.30 -8.54
C LEU A 37 -5.80 -5.15 -7.66
N SER A 38 -5.35 -6.28 -8.20
CA SER A 38 -4.39 -7.16 -7.53
C SER A 38 -2.97 -6.81 -7.94
N PHE A 39 -2.08 -6.76 -6.97
CA PHE A 39 -0.67 -6.39 -7.16
C PHE A 39 0.25 -7.38 -6.46
N HIS A 40 1.47 -7.49 -6.98
CA HIS A 40 2.59 -8.11 -6.26
C HIS A 40 3.24 -7.08 -5.36
N VAL A 41 3.65 -7.48 -4.15
CA VAL A 41 4.39 -6.61 -3.23
C VAL A 41 5.64 -5.99 -3.89
N GLY A 42 6.34 -6.75 -4.74
CA GLY A 42 7.54 -6.29 -5.44
C GLY A 42 7.34 -5.13 -6.43
N GLU A 43 6.11 -4.89 -6.91
CA GLU A 43 5.81 -3.77 -7.82
C GLU A 43 5.99 -2.40 -7.12
N PHE A 44 5.99 -2.39 -5.79
CA PHE A 44 6.09 -1.19 -4.96
C PHE A 44 7.50 -0.95 -4.42
N ALA A 45 8.52 -1.67 -4.89
CA ALA A 45 9.91 -1.51 -4.43
C ALA A 45 10.47 -0.07 -4.60
N HIS A 46 9.86 0.73 -5.48
CA HIS A 46 10.18 2.14 -5.70
C HIS A 46 9.62 3.09 -4.62
N VAL A 47 8.75 2.61 -3.73
CA VAL A 47 8.31 3.30 -2.51
C VAL A 47 8.75 2.44 -1.34
N LYS A 48 10.06 2.49 -1.03
CA LYS A 48 10.71 1.49 -0.17
C LYS A 48 10.01 1.29 1.17
N SER A 49 9.68 2.39 1.86
CA SER A 49 8.98 2.35 3.14
C SER A 49 7.60 1.67 3.07
N PHE A 50 6.85 1.91 1.99
CA PHE A 50 5.57 1.24 1.75
C PHE A 50 5.78 -0.25 1.44
N TYR A 51 6.74 -0.58 0.58
CA TYR A 51 7.09 -1.97 0.27
C TYR A 51 7.46 -2.78 1.51
N GLU A 52 8.35 -2.25 2.36
CA GLU A 52 8.82 -2.95 3.56
C GLU A 52 7.67 -3.17 4.55
N ALA A 53 6.86 -2.13 4.81
CA ALA A 53 5.70 -2.22 5.68
C ALA A 53 4.64 -3.21 5.14
N LEU A 54 4.37 -3.17 3.84
CA LEU A 54 3.43 -4.07 3.18
C LEU A 54 3.90 -5.53 3.28
N ASN A 55 5.18 -5.80 3.04
CA ASN A 55 5.74 -7.15 3.17
C ASN A 55 5.63 -7.68 4.61
N GLN A 56 5.96 -6.86 5.61
CA GLN A 56 5.82 -7.22 7.02
C GLN A 56 4.35 -7.47 7.41
N TRP A 57 3.42 -6.67 6.89
CA TRP A 57 1.99 -6.85 7.12
C TRP A 57 1.45 -8.15 6.51
N LEU A 58 1.82 -8.47 5.27
CA LEU A 58 1.45 -9.73 4.62
C LEU A 58 2.02 -10.95 5.37
N CYS A 59 3.17 -10.80 6.03
CA CYS A 59 3.76 -11.84 6.88
C CYS A 59 3.19 -11.87 8.32
N GLY A 60 2.22 -11.00 8.66
CA GLY A 60 1.63 -10.93 9.99
C GLY A 60 2.56 -10.34 11.07
N GLN A 61 3.59 -9.59 10.67
CA GLN A 61 4.62 -9.06 11.57
C GLN A 61 4.33 -7.64 12.07
N GLN A 62 3.55 -6.86 11.31
CA GLN A 62 3.24 -5.47 11.60
C GLN A 62 1.82 -5.14 11.13
N ASP A 63 1.09 -4.30 11.86
CA ASP A 63 -0.13 -3.67 11.35
C ASP A 63 0.22 -2.37 10.61
N ILE A 64 -0.50 -2.07 9.54
CA ILE A 64 -0.26 -0.90 8.68
C ILE A 64 -1.47 0.03 8.57
N ASP A 65 -2.59 -0.27 9.25
CA ASP A 65 -3.77 0.58 9.22
C ASP A 65 -3.47 1.99 9.76
N GLY A 66 -3.87 3.01 9.01
CA GLY A 66 -3.63 4.42 9.32
C GLY A 66 -2.23 4.94 8.99
N MET A 67 -1.32 4.12 8.44
CA MET A 67 0.03 4.57 8.09
C MET A 67 0.04 5.52 6.89
N GLU A 68 0.98 6.46 6.89
CA GLU A 68 1.25 7.36 5.76
C GLU A 68 2.66 7.08 5.20
N PHE A 69 2.73 6.95 3.88
CA PHE A 69 3.95 6.72 3.12
C PHE A 69 4.18 7.88 2.15
N VAL A 70 5.44 8.18 1.87
CA VAL A 70 5.82 9.22 0.90
C VAL A 70 6.45 8.53 -0.30
N ARG A 71 5.99 8.86 -1.51
CA ARG A 71 6.60 8.38 -2.74
C ARG A 71 8.01 8.96 -2.85
N GLU A 72 9.01 8.09 -2.77
CA GLU A 72 10.39 8.47 -2.98
C GLU A 72 10.59 8.74 -4.47
N VAL A 73 10.84 10.00 -4.82
CA VAL A 73 11.24 10.33 -6.19
C VAL A 73 12.70 9.89 -6.31
N CYS A 74 12.96 8.81 -7.04
CA CYS A 74 14.33 8.49 -7.45
C CYS A 74 14.88 9.69 -8.22
N ALA A 75 15.92 10.32 -7.66
CA ALA A 75 16.67 11.39 -8.30
C ALA A 75 17.47 10.87 -9.51
#